data_AF-A0A2C6CT13-F1
#
_entry.id   AF-A0A2C6CT13-F1
#
_cell.length_a   1.000
_cell.length_b   1.000
_cell.length_c   1.000
_cell.angle_alpha   90.00
_cell.angle_beta   90.00
_cell.angle_gamma   90.00
#
_symmetry.space_group_name_H-M   'P 1'
#
loop_
_entity.id
_entity.type
_entity.pdbx_description
1 polymer ?
#
loop_
_entity_poly.entity_id
_entity_poly.type
_entity_poly.pdbx_seq_one_letter_code
_entity_poly.pdbx_strand_id
1 'polypeptide(L)'
;MLRILLLLLLSSLTACAPKQLPPAPVDVDRLAAAISDLHLAGGLAGELAVTIRDSMQKEMEDRVLERHGYASEEFDSLMWLIRSEPEWVEEVFQKVSDGLATFEAESSRIPVKVEPEND
;
A
#
# COMPACT_ATOMS: atom_id res chain seq x y z
N MET A 1 -42.28 -6.38 -29.71
CA MET A 1 -40.98 -5.66 -29.69
C MET A 1 -40.94 -4.56 -28.64
N LEU A 2 -41.92 -3.65 -28.57
CA LEU A 2 -41.97 -2.57 -27.56
C LEU A 2 -41.87 -3.04 -26.09
N ARG A 3 -42.51 -4.16 -25.74
CA ARG A 3 -42.45 -4.73 -24.38
C ARG A 3 -41.06 -5.23 -23.97
N ILE A 4 -40.27 -5.74 -24.92
CA ILE A 4 -38.91 -6.23 -24.67
C ILE A 4 -37.96 -5.03 -24.49
N LEU A 5 -38.14 -3.98 -25.30
CA LEU A 5 -37.41 -2.73 -25.16
C LEU A 5 -37.67 -2.07 -23.79
N LEU A 6 -38.92 -2.09 -23.33
CA LEU A 6 -39.32 -1.50 -22.05
C LEU A 6 -38.73 -2.28 -20.85
N LEU A 7 -38.64 -3.61 -20.95
CA LEU A 7 -38.01 -4.45 -19.93
C LEU A 7 -36.49 -4.25 -19.86
N LEU A 8 -35.82 -4.10 -21.01
CA LEU A 8 -34.38 -3.79 -21.08
C LEU A 8 -34.05 -2.40 -20.52
N LEU A 9 -34.93 -1.42 -20.73
CA LEU A 9 -34.77 -0.07 -20.19
C LEU A 9 -34.99 -0.02 -18.67
N LEU A 10 -35.83 -0.91 -18.13
CA LEU A 10 -36.12 -0.98 -16.70
C LEU A 10 -34.99 -1.65 -15.92
N SER A 11 -34.32 -2.65 -16.50
CA SER A 11 -33.18 -3.32 -15.87
C SER A 11 -31.91 -2.46 -15.85
N SER A 12 -31.71 -1.56 -16.84
CA SER A 12 -30.57 -0.63 -16.82
C SER A 12 -30.68 0.45 -15.74
N LEU A 13 -31.88 0.72 -15.20
CA LEU A 13 -32.10 1.69 -14.12
C LEU A 13 -31.77 1.14 -12.72
N THR A 14 -31.59 -0.18 -12.56
CA THR A 14 -31.33 -0.81 -11.25
C THR A 14 -29.85 -1.01 -10.93
N ALA A 15 -28.95 -0.69 -11.87
CA ALA A 15 -27.51 -0.97 -11.73
C ALA A 15 -26.72 0.07 -10.90
N CYS A 16 -27.38 1.10 -10.35
CA CYS A 16 -26.72 2.19 -9.63
C CYS A 16 -27.22 2.29 -8.19
N ALA A 17 -27.24 1.17 -7.47
CA ALA A 17 -27.29 1.21 -6.01
C ALA A 17 -25.86 1.35 -5.50
N PRO A 18 -25.53 2.38 -4.70
CA PRO A 18 -24.20 2.47 -4.10
C PRO A 18 -24.00 1.22 -3.23
N LYS A 19 -23.02 0.38 -3.60
CA LYS A 19 -22.61 -0.76 -2.78
C LYS A 19 -22.02 -0.15 -1.51
N GLN A 20 -22.69 -0.33 -0.39
CA GLN A 20 -22.16 0.11 0.89
C GLN A 20 -21.07 -0.91 1.28
N LEU A 21 -19.82 -0.51 1.11
CA LEU A 21 -18.67 -1.38 1.34
C LEU A 21 -18.59 -1.73 2.84
N PRO A 22 -18.46 -3.02 3.19
CA PRO A 22 -18.13 -3.40 4.55
C PRO A 22 -16.75 -2.83 4.94
N PRO A 23 -16.55 -2.44 6.20
CA PRO A 23 -15.24 -1.99 6.65
C PRO A 23 -14.18 -3.04 6.33
N ALA A 24 -12.98 -2.58 5.97
CA ALA A 24 -11.86 -3.47 5.72
C ALA A 24 -11.67 -4.40 6.95
N PRO A 25 -11.39 -5.70 6.73
CA PRO A 25 -11.25 -6.67 7.82
C PRO A 25 -9.96 -6.49 8.63
N VAL A 26 -9.24 -5.38 8.43
CA VAL A 26 -7.93 -5.07 8.99
C VAL A 26 -7.87 -3.62 9.44
N ASP A 27 -6.92 -3.33 10.32
CA ASP A 27 -6.51 -1.96 10.60
C ASP A 27 -5.77 -1.38 9.39
N VAL A 28 -6.49 -0.56 8.61
CA VAL A 28 -5.98 0.07 7.38
C VAL A 28 -4.81 1.01 7.68
N ASP A 29 -4.83 1.71 8.81
CA ASP A 29 -3.76 2.65 9.18
C ASP A 29 -2.46 1.90 9.47
N ARG A 30 -2.55 0.82 10.26
CA ARG A 30 -1.40 -0.03 10.56
C ARG A 30 -0.85 -0.72 9.32
N LEU A 31 -1.74 -1.25 8.46
CA LEU A 31 -1.32 -1.91 7.22
C LEU A 31 -0.65 -0.92 6.26
N ALA A 32 -1.22 0.28 6.11
CA ALA A 32 -0.65 1.33 5.28
C ALA A 32 0.73 1.77 5.79
N ALA A 33 0.91 1.94 7.10
CA ALA A 33 2.21 2.26 7.69
C ALA A 33 3.27 1.19 7.38
N ALA A 34 2.90 -0.10 7.51
CA ALA A 34 3.81 -1.21 7.16
C ALA A 34 4.19 -1.21 5.68
N ILE A 35 3.22 -0.98 4.78
CA ILE A 35 3.46 -0.94 3.32
C ILE A 35 4.35 0.25 2.94
N SER A 36 4.15 1.42 3.57
CA SER A 36 5.00 2.60 3.36
C SER A 36 6.46 2.32 3.73
N ASP A 37 6.69 1.74 4.91
CA ASP A 37 8.05 1.36 5.35
C ASP A 37 8.68 0.30 4.44
N LEU A 38 7.90 -0.66 3.94
CA LEU A 38 8.36 -1.66 2.97
C LEU A 38 8.79 -1.01 1.65
N HIS A 39 8.05 -0.01 1.15
CA HIS A 39 8.43 0.72 -0.07
C HIS A 39 9.74 1.49 0.13
N LEU A 40 9.92 2.13 1.28
CA LEU A 40 11.16 2.82 1.62
C LEU A 40 12.34 1.83 1.73
N ALA A 41 12.13 0.70 2.40
CA ALA A 41 13.14 -0.36 2.52
C ALA A 41 13.51 -0.94 1.14
N GLY A 42 12.54 -1.16 0.27
CA GLY A 42 12.76 -1.62 -1.10
C GLY A 42 13.55 -0.61 -1.94
N GLY A 43 13.28 0.68 -1.78
CA GLY A 43 14.08 1.75 -2.40
C GLY A 43 15.54 1.70 -1.95
N LEU A 44 15.79 1.57 -0.65
CA LEU A 44 17.14 1.44 -0.10
C LEU A 44 17.85 0.15 -0.55
N ALA A 45 17.12 -0.96 -0.68
CA ALA A 45 17.68 -2.21 -1.17
C ALA A 45 18.18 -2.09 -2.62
N GLY A 46 17.56 -1.21 -3.42
CA GLY A 46 18.00 -0.90 -4.79
C GLY A 46 19.44 -0.35 -4.87
N GLU A 47 19.88 0.35 -3.83
CA GLU A 47 21.23 0.93 -3.72
C GLU A 47 22.30 -0.08 -3.30
N LEU A 48 21.90 -1.28 -2.87
CA LEU A 48 22.84 -2.31 -2.42
C LEU A 48 23.51 -3.01 -3.60
N ALA A 49 24.75 -3.46 -3.37
CA ALA A 49 25.49 -4.30 -4.32
C ALA A 49 24.72 -5.61 -4.58
N VAL A 50 24.67 -6.02 -5.85
CA VAL A 50 23.89 -7.19 -6.31
C VAL A 50 24.19 -8.45 -5.51
N THR A 51 25.45 -8.66 -5.11
CA THR A 51 25.88 -9.85 -4.36
C THR A 51 25.20 -10.01 -2.99
N ILE A 52 24.78 -8.92 -2.36
CA ILE A 52 24.15 -8.93 -1.03
C ILE A 52 22.69 -8.49 -1.06
N ARG A 53 22.20 -8.02 -2.21
CA ARG A 53 20.90 -7.36 -2.35
C ARG A 53 19.77 -8.26 -1.89
N ASP A 54 19.70 -9.49 -2.40
CA ASP A 54 18.59 -10.40 -2.13
C ASP A 54 18.53 -10.80 -0.64
N SER A 55 19.70 -11.07 -0.03
CA SER A 55 19.75 -11.42 1.40
C SER A 55 19.41 -10.23 2.31
N MET A 56 19.90 -9.03 1.96
CA MET A 56 19.62 -7.83 2.73
C MET A 56 18.17 -7.36 2.55
N GLN A 57 17.62 -7.48 1.35
CA GLN A 57 16.23 -7.13 1.08
C GLN A 57 15.29 -7.96 1.96
N LYS A 58 15.49 -9.28 1.99
CA LYS A 58 14.70 -10.16 2.86
C LYS A 58 14.80 -9.78 4.34
N GLU A 59 16.01 -9.55 4.83
CA GLU A 59 16.24 -9.13 6.22
C GLU A 59 15.56 -7.80 6.54
N MET A 60 15.58 -6.85 5.60
CA MET A 60 14.91 -5.54 5.76
C MET A 60 13.39 -5.69 5.78
N GLU A 61 12.82 -6.48 4.86
CA GLU A 61 11.39 -6.79 4.83
C GLU A 61 10.94 -7.45 6.14
N ASP A 62 11.65 -8.49 6.60
CA ASP A 62 11.33 -9.21 7.83
C ASP A 62 11.36 -8.25 9.06
N ARG A 63 12.35 -7.35 9.14
CA ARG A 63 12.45 -6.34 10.21
C ARG A 63 11.34 -5.29 10.17
N VAL A 64 10.93 -4.87 8.97
CA VAL A 64 9.82 -3.92 8.82
C VAL A 64 8.52 -4.58 9.29
N LEU A 65 8.24 -5.80 8.84
CA LEU A 65 7.05 -6.54 9.27
C LEU A 65 7.01 -6.76 10.77
N GLU A 66 8.14 -7.18 11.37
CA GLU A 66 8.26 -7.36 12.82
C GLU A 66 8.00 -6.06 13.59
N ARG A 67 8.54 -4.92 13.12
CA ARG A 67 8.30 -3.60 13.74
C ARG A 67 6.81 -3.25 13.76
N HIS A 68 6.09 -3.59 12.70
CA HIS A 68 4.66 -3.37 12.60
C HIS A 68 3.84 -4.49 13.24
N GLY A 69 4.48 -5.48 13.86
CA GLY A 69 3.85 -6.59 14.58
C GLY A 69 3.20 -7.64 13.68
N TYR A 70 3.65 -7.76 12.44
CA TYR A 70 3.17 -8.76 11.49
C TYR A 70 4.11 -9.95 11.40
N ALA A 71 3.56 -11.15 11.35
CA ALA A 71 4.29 -12.29 10.79
C ALA A 71 4.26 -12.22 9.26
N SER A 72 5.28 -12.73 8.57
CA SER A 72 5.32 -12.75 7.10
C SER A 72 4.12 -13.47 6.48
N GLU A 73 3.75 -14.64 6.99
CA GLU A 73 2.58 -15.40 6.50
C GLU A 73 1.24 -14.67 6.76
N GLU A 74 1.15 -13.96 7.88
CA GLU A 74 -0.01 -13.14 8.21
C GLU A 74 -0.14 -11.98 7.22
N PHE A 75 0.94 -11.25 7.00
CA PHE A 75 0.98 -10.14 6.04
C PHE A 75 0.60 -10.59 4.63
N ASP A 76 1.14 -11.72 4.15
CA ASP A 76 0.80 -12.27 2.84
C ASP A 76 -0.69 -12.62 2.73
N SER A 77 -1.25 -13.22 3.78
CA SER A 77 -2.67 -13.56 3.85
C SER A 77 -3.55 -12.31 3.83
N LEU A 78 -3.15 -11.27 4.56
CA LEU A 78 -3.85 -9.98 4.56
C LEU A 78 -3.77 -9.30 3.19
N MET A 79 -2.60 -9.29 2.56
CA MET A 79 -2.42 -8.73 1.22
C MET A 79 -3.25 -9.49 0.18
N TRP A 80 -3.37 -10.81 0.31
CA TRP A 80 -4.26 -11.61 -0.54
C TRP A 80 -5.72 -11.22 -0.34
N LEU A 81 -6.16 -11.06 0.92
CA LEU A 81 -7.52 -10.67 1.26
C LEU A 81 -7.87 -9.26 0.74
N ILE A 82 -6.99 -8.28 0.95
CA ILE A 82 -7.21 -6.90 0.51
C ILE A 82 -7.32 -6.82 -1.01
N ARG A 83 -6.53 -7.59 -1.77
CA ARG A 83 -6.62 -7.64 -3.23
C ARG A 83 -7.94 -8.22 -3.76
N SER A 84 -8.77 -8.84 -2.93
CA SER A 84 -10.05 -9.42 -3.36
C SER A 84 -11.14 -8.38 -3.62
N GLU A 85 -11.06 -7.20 -2.98
CA GLU A 85 -12.01 -6.10 -3.18
C GLU A 85 -11.25 -4.82 -3.56
N PRO A 86 -11.47 -4.27 -4.78
CA PRO A 86 -10.74 -3.11 -5.28
C PRO A 86 -10.84 -1.86 -4.38
N GLU A 87 -11.98 -1.68 -3.71
CA GLU A 87 -12.23 -0.53 -2.86
C GLU A 87 -11.33 -0.54 -1.60
N TRP A 88 -11.01 -1.73 -1.06
CA TRP A 88 -10.04 -1.85 0.05
C TRP A 88 -8.61 -1.57 -0.40
N VAL A 89 -8.26 -1.96 -1.63
CA VAL A 89 -6.95 -1.62 -2.23
C VAL A 89 -6.82 -0.11 -2.33
N GLU A 90 -7.83 0.56 -2.87
CA GLU A 90 -7.83 2.02 -3.00
C GLU A 90 -7.70 2.70 -1.63
N GLU A 91 -8.44 2.25 -0.63
CA GLU A 91 -8.36 2.80 0.73
C GLU A 91 -6.95 2.66 1.33
N VAL A 92 -6.38 1.45 1.29
CA VAL A 92 -5.03 1.19 1.83
C VAL A 92 -3.98 2.02 1.11
N PHE A 93 -3.98 2.04 -0.22
CA PHE A 93 -2.97 2.73 -1.00
C PHE A 93 -3.13 4.26 -1.00
N GLN A 94 -4.34 4.77 -0.77
CA GLN A 94 -4.52 6.19 -0.49
C GLN A 94 -3.80 6.57 0.80
N LYS A 95 -3.96 5.79 1.88
CA LYS A 95 -3.25 6.03 3.15
C LYS A 95 -1.73 5.88 3.03
N VAL A 96 -1.25 4.91 2.24
CA VAL A 96 0.18 4.76 1.93
C VAL A 96 0.71 6.04 1.27
N SER A 97 -0.01 6.54 0.26
CA SER A 97 0.38 7.76 -0.47
C SER A 97 0.41 8.98 0.45
N ASP A 98 -0.59 9.15 1.32
CA ASP A 98 -0.65 10.25 2.29
C ASP A 98 0.50 10.19 3.29
N GLY A 99 0.84 8.97 3.75
CA GLY A 99 1.98 8.74 4.65
C GLY A 99 3.33 9.09 4.01
N LEU A 100 3.55 8.66 2.77
CA LEU A 100 4.78 8.97 2.02
C LEU A 100 4.91 10.47 1.74
N ALA A 101 3.82 11.14 1.34
CA ALA A 101 3.82 12.59 1.13
C ALA A 101 4.19 13.36 2.41
N THR A 102 3.74 12.89 3.57
CA THR A 102 4.10 13.46 4.87
C THR A 102 5.60 13.30 5.15
N PHE A 103 6.14 12.11 4.89
CA PHE A 103 7.57 11.82 5.04
C PHE A 103 8.44 12.69 4.13
N GLU A 104 8.07 12.87 2.85
CA GLU A 104 8.79 13.74 1.92
C GLU A 104 8.80 15.21 2.39
N ALA A 105 7.66 15.68 2.89
CA ALA A 105 7.54 17.03 3.44
C ALA A 105 8.41 17.24 4.71
N GLU A 106 8.60 16.19 5.51
CA GLU A 106 9.49 16.21 6.67
C GLU A 106 10.96 16.14 6.29
N SER A 107 11.35 15.22 5.40
CA SER A 107 12.71 15.07 4.88
C SER A 107 13.23 16.38 4.24
N SER A 108 12.37 17.08 3.50
CA SER A 108 12.70 18.37 2.87
C SER A 108 13.03 19.49 3.86
N ARG A 109 12.69 19.34 5.15
CA ARG A 109 12.98 20.34 6.21
C ARG A 109 14.32 20.09 6.91
N ILE A 110 14.96 18.94 6.71
CA ILE A 110 16.24 18.62 7.33
C ILE A 110 17.35 19.23 6.45
N PRO A 111 18.16 20.19 6.94
CA PRO A 111 19.29 20.67 6.18
C PRO A 111 20.31 19.54 6.05
N VAL A 112 20.47 18.99 4.84
CA VAL A 112 21.57 18.08 4.52
C VAL A 112 22.86 18.89 4.61
N LYS A 113 23.57 18.78 5.74
CA LYS A 113 24.93 19.32 5.87
C LYS A 113 25.83 18.46 4.99
N VAL A 114 25.97 18.85 3.73
CA VAL A 114 26.98 18.29 2.82
C VAL A 114 28.33 18.75 3.38
N GLU A 115 28.99 17.90 4.16
CA GLU A 115 30.40 18.14 4.46
C GLU A 115 31.18 18.02 3.16
N PRO A 116 32.02 19.02 2.83
CA PRO A 116 32.81 18.96 1.61
C PRO A 116 33.71 17.73 1.68
N GLU A 117 33.53 16.85 0.70
CA GLU A 117 34.45 15.77 0.36
C GLU A 117 35.86 16.36 0.29
N ASN A 118 36.73 15.94 1.21
CA ASN A 118 38.08 16.46 1.32
C ASN A 118 38.98 15.58 0.43
N ASP A 119 39.19 16.09 -0.80
CA ASP A 119 40.19 15.76 -1.83
C ASP A 119 40.39 14.30 -2.30
#